data_AF-A0A7C4QSI7-F1
#
_entry.id   AF-A0A7C4QSI7-F1
#
_cell.length_a   1.000
_cell.length_b   1.000
_cell.length_c   1.000
_cell.angle_alpha   90.00
_cell.angle_beta   90.00
_cell.angle_gamma   90.00
#
_symmetry.space_group_name_H-M   'P 1'
#
loop_
_entity.id
_entity.type
_entity.pdbx_description
1 polymer ?
#
loop_
_entity_poly.entity_id
_entity_poly.type
_entity_poly.pdbx_seq_one_letter_code
_entity_poly.pdbx_strand_id
1 'polypeptide(L)'
;MLRLRRWGMLCGVAAALGMLSIGDAAAPLPLDKVAPADDLAAEAVAKGQELLGWVESADAYQEHADKVRQTASLLAVLGQALAEHPQGSALKAAGPSLRQAAIAIARSKTHDEAKAAVPHLRAALGGQATGDLPVDYDWAKLASMHPAMEEMNQRASQLRRLLRRPKDPQADSRHATAIALLAVAAYADTHEVKNPADTPRWQEMAAALQKHMSASAQAIKARQTAEANREFLAGMETCNKCHEVFNPQ
;
A
#
# COMPACT_ATOMS: atom_id res chain seq x y z
N MET A 1 -1.83 -25.69 77.30
CA MET A 1 -2.29 -24.76 76.25
C MET A 1 -1.11 -24.44 75.34
N LEU A 2 -0.99 -25.11 74.18
CA LEU A 2 -0.04 -24.76 73.12
C LEU A 2 -0.55 -25.33 71.79
N ARG A 3 -0.52 -24.45 70.78
CA ARG A 3 -1.00 -24.61 69.39
C ARG A 3 -0.10 -25.54 68.59
N LEU A 4 -0.62 -26.17 67.54
CA LEU A 4 0.03 -26.43 66.23
C LEU A 4 -1.06 -26.94 65.25
N ARG A 5 -1.60 -26.07 64.38
CA ARG A 5 -1.22 -25.79 62.98
C ARG A 5 -1.60 -26.90 61.98
N ARG A 6 -2.79 -26.76 61.38
CA ARG A 6 -3.23 -27.41 60.14
C ARG A 6 -2.43 -26.86 58.95
N TRP A 7 -1.92 -27.76 58.12
CA TRP A 7 -1.43 -27.46 56.77
C TRP A 7 -2.61 -27.57 55.80
N GLY A 8 -3.01 -26.45 55.20
CA GLY A 8 -3.93 -26.41 54.07
C GLY A 8 -3.12 -26.11 52.80
N MET A 9 -3.00 -27.09 51.93
CA MET A 9 -2.35 -26.98 50.63
C MET A 9 -3.41 -26.47 49.63
N LEU A 10 -3.27 -25.22 49.19
CA LEU A 10 -4.09 -24.62 48.13
C LEU A 10 -3.25 -24.61 46.84
N CYS A 11 -3.60 -25.49 45.89
CA CYS A 11 -3.12 -25.41 44.51
C CYS A 11 -3.79 -24.22 43.81
N GLY A 12 -3.04 -23.15 43.57
CA GLY A 12 -3.44 -22.07 42.68
C GLY A 12 -3.08 -22.42 41.24
N VAL A 13 -4.08 -22.65 40.39
CA VAL A 13 -3.91 -22.69 38.93
C VAL A 13 -3.93 -21.25 38.44
N ALA A 14 -2.77 -20.71 38.09
CA ALA A 14 -2.66 -19.40 37.44
C ALA A 14 -2.98 -19.57 35.95
N ALA A 15 -4.19 -19.18 35.55
CA ALA A 15 -4.55 -19.02 34.14
C ALA A 15 -3.89 -17.74 33.59
N ALA A 16 -2.82 -17.90 32.81
CA ALA A 16 -2.24 -16.80 32.04
C ALA A 16 -3.18 -16.51 30.86
N LEU A 17 -4.02 -15.48 30.99
CA LEU A 17 -4.68 -14.87 29.84
C LEU A 17 -3.60 -14.17 29.00
N GLY A 18 -3.22 -14.79 27.88
CA GLY A 18 -2.49 -14.11 26.82
C GLY A 18 -3.37 -13.01 26.25
N MET A 19 -3.04 -11.75 26.51
CA MET A 19 -3.61 -10.61 25.81
C MET A 19 -3.17 -10.70 24.35
N LEU A 20 -4.08 -11.14 23.48
CA LEU A 20 -3.98 -10.88 22.05
C LEU A 20 -4.23 -9.38 21.88
N SER A 21 -3.16 -8.61 21.66
CA SER A 21 -3.30 -7.23 21.17
C SER A 21 -3.98 -7.29 19.81
N ILE A 22 -5.27 -6.95 19.77
CA ILE A 22 -5.97 -6.57 18.55
C ILE A 22 -5.35 -5.24 18.16
N GLY A 23 -4.34 -5.28 17.28
CA GLY A 23 -3.65 -4.07 16.84
C GLY A 23 -4.62 -3.11 16.18
N ASP A 24 -4.61 -1.85 16.63
CA ASP A 24 -5.32 -0.75 15.98
C ASP A 24 -4.91 -0.69 14.51
N ALA A 25 -5.89 -0.81 13.61
CA ALA A 25 -5.69 -0.91 12.17
C ALA A 25 -5.38 0.46 11.54
N ALA A 26 -4.31 1.10 12.02
CA ALA A 26 -3.73 2.31 11.46
C ALA A 26 -2.59 1.98 10.49
N ALA A 27 -2.25 2.93 9.61
CA ALA A 27 -1.11 2.83 8.71
C ALA A 27 0.18 2.42 9.46
N PRO A 28 0.88 1.37 8.99
CA PRO A 28 2.07 0.87 9.68
C PRO A 28 3.27 1.81 9.55
N LEU A 29 3.23 2.75 8.59
CA LEU A 29 4.22 3.79 8.37
C LEU A 29 3.51 5.15 8.18
N PRO A 30 4.16 6.27 8.56
CA PRO A 30 3.54 7.59 8.53
C PRO A 30 3.25 8.06 7.09
N LEU A 31 1.97 8.22 6.76
CA LEU A 31 1.51 8.58 5.41
C LEU A 31 1.89 10.01 4.99
N ASP A 32 2.01 10.94 5.95
CA ASP A 32 2.49 12.32 5.68
C ASP A 32 3.96 12.36 5.23
N LYS A 33 4.72 11.27 5.47
CA LYS A 33 6.07 11.09 4.94
C LYS A 33 6.06 10.49 3.54
N VAL A 34 4.95 9.92 3.08
CA VAL A 34 4.82 9.37 1.73
C VAL A 34 4.70 10.51 0.72
N ALA A 35 3.62 11.28 0.83
CA ALA A 35 3.31 12.43 -0.01
C ALA A 35 2.15 13.26 0.62
N PRO A 36 1.93 14.52 0.22
CA PRO A 36 0.71 15.25 0.54
C PRO A 36 -0.56 14.52 0.10
N ALA A 37 -1.67 14.68 0.84
CA ALA A 37 -2.93 13.99 0.55
C ALA A 37 -3.48 14.28 -0.85
N ASP A 38 -3.31 15.51 -1.34
CA ASP A 38 -3.77 15.92 -2.67
C ASP A 38 -2.95 15.27 -3.80
N ASP A 39 -1.66 14.97 -3.57
CA ASP A 39 -0.87 14.22 -4.54
C ASP A 39 -1.38 12.78 -4.65
N LEU A 40 -1.75 12.16 -3.52
CA LEU A 40 -2.36 10.82 -3.49
C LEU A 40 -3.73 10.83 -4.17
N ALA A 41 -4.55 11.86 -3.93
CA ALA A 41 -5.84 12.01 -4.57
C ALA A 41 -5.70 12.16 -6.10
N ALA A 42 -4.72 12.94 -6.56
CA ALA A 42 -4.44 13.11 -7.99
C ALA A 42 -3.98 11.82 -8.67
N GLU A 43 -3.14 11.01 -8.02
CA GLU A 43 -2.75 9.68 -8.55
C GLU A 43 -3.95 8.71 -8.54
N ALA A 44 -4.77 8.73 -7.49
CA ALA A 44 -6.00 7.93 -7.43
C ALA A 44 -6.95 8.24 -8.60
N VAL A 45 -7.15 9.52 -8.92
CA VAL A 45 -7.94 9.92 -10.10
C VAL A 45 -7.30 9.42 -11.39
N ALA A 46 -5.99 9.65 -11.58
CA ALA A 46 -5.31 9.26 -12.82
C ALA A 46 -5.38 7.73 -13.06
N LYS A 47 -5.06 6.93 -12.03
CA LYS A 47 -5.12 5.47 -12.09
C LYS A 47 -6.55 4.95 -12.19
N GLY A 48 -7.49 5.61 -11.51
CA GLY A 48 -8.91 5.31 -11.58
C GLY A 48 -9.44 5.43 -13.00
N GLN A 49 -9.11 6.50 -13.72
CA GLN A 49 -9.54 6.69 -15.10
C GLN A 49 -8.89 5.68 -16.06
N GLU A 50 -7.62 5.35 -15.87
CA GLU A 50 -6.94 4.31 -16.64
C GLU A 50 -7.62 2.94 -16.46
N LEU A 51 -7.88 2.56 -15.20
CA LEU A 51 -8.57 1.32 -14.87
C LEU A 51 -9.99 1.29 -15.47
N LEU A 52 -10.74 2.39 -15.37
CA LEU A 52 -12.07 2.51 -15.95
C LEU A 52 -12.07 2.26 -17.46
N GLY A 53 -11.07 2.77 -18.18
CA GLY A 53 -10.94 2.55 -19.62
C GLY A 53 -10.73 1.08 -19.98
N TRP A 54 -10.03 0.31 -19.14
CA TRP A 54 -9.80 -1.12 -19.39
C TRP A 54 -10.99 -2.00 -19.03
N VAL A 55 -11.77 -1.64 -18.01
CA VAL A 55 -12.92 -2.44 -17.58
C VAL A 55 -14.22 -2.09 -18.33
N GLU A 56 -14.19 -1.13 -19.25
CA GLU A 56 -15.39 -0.67 -19.95
C GLU A 56 -15.93 -1.72 -20.94
N SER A 57 -15.03 -2.38 -21.68
CA SER A 57 -15.33 -3.45 -22.65
C SER A 57 -14.60 -4.76 -22.32
N ALA A 58 -15.15 -5.87 -22.80
CA ALA A 58 -14.55 -7.20 -22.59
C ALA A 58 -13.19 -7.34 -23.28
N ASP A 59 -13.05 -6.78 -24.48
CA ASP A 59 -11.81 -6.82 -25.26
C ASP A 59 -10.69 -6.07 -24.53
N ALA A 60 -10.94 -4.83 -24.09
CA ALA A 60 -9.95 -4.04 -23.35
C ALA A 60 -9.58 -4.70 -22.02
N TYR A 61 -10.56 -5.32 -21.35
CA TYR A 61 -10.32 -6.06 -20.11
C TYR A 61 -9.39 -7.25 -20.34
N GLN A 62 -9.62 -8.02 -21.40
CA GLN A 62 -8.79 -9.18 -21.75
C GLN A 62 -7.37 -8.75 -22.16
N GLU A 63 -7.23 -7.71 -22.98
CA GLU A 63 -5.93 -7.17 -23.42
C GLU A 63 -5.08 -6.60 -22.27
N HIS A 64 -5.72 -6.27 -21.15
CA HIS A 64 -5.10 -5.60 -20.01
C HIS A 64 -5.30 -6.32 -18.68
N ALA A 65 -5.65 -7.60 -18.69
CA ALA A 65 -6.02 -8.35 -17.48
C ALA A 65 -5.00 -8.21 -16.33
N ASP A 66 -3.71 -8.35 -16.63
CA ASP A 66 -2.64 -8.19 -15.64
C ASP A 66 -2.58 -6.76 -15.09
N LYS A 67 -2.69 -5.76 -15.98
CA LYS A 67 -2.66 -4.34 -15.61
C LYS A 67 -3.89 -3.91 -14.82
N VAL A 68 -5.05 -4.52 -15.09
CA VAL A 68 -6.29 -4.31 -14.33
C VAL A 68 -6.04 -4.71 -12.88
N ARG A 69 -5.54 -5.92 -12.63
CA ARG A 69 -5.26 -6.39 -11.27
C ARG A 69 -4.20 -5.54 -10.57
N GLN A 70 -3.12 -5.22 -11.27
CA GLN A 70 -2.02 -4.39 -10.79
C GLN A 70 -2.49 -2.98 -10.39
N THR A 71 -3.21 -2.29 -11.29
CA THR A 71 -3.70 -0.92 -11.07
C THR A 71 -4.79 -0.87 -10.01
N ALA A 72 -5.71 -1.84 -9.99
CA ALA A 72 -6.72 -1.96 -8.95
C ALA A 72 -6.08 -2.21 -7.58
N SER A 73 -4.99 -3.00 -7.51
CA SER A 73 -4.24 -3.20 -6.26
C SER A 73 -3.60 -1.90 -5.75
N LEU A 74 -2.98 -1.10 -6.63
CA LEU A 74 -2.47 0.22 -6.25
C LEU A 74 -3.60 1.16 -5.79
N LEU A 75 -4.74 1.16 -6.47
CA LEU A 75 -5.90 1.98 -6.08
C LEU A 75 -6.47 1.58 -4.72
N ALA A 76 -6.45 0.30 -4.37
CA ALA A 76 -6.84 -0.16 -3.04
C ALA A 76 -5.96 0.47 -1.96
N VAL A 77 -4.64 0.49 -2.19
CA VAL A 77 -3.67 1.10 -1.27
C VAL A 77 -3.82 2.62 -1.23
N LEU A 78 -4.03 3.30 -2.37
CA LEU A 78 -4.32 4.74 -2.42
C LEU A 78 -5.61 5.10 -1.66
N GLY A 79 -6.66 4.30 -1.80
CA GLY A 79 -7.91 4.48 -1.08
C GLY A 79 -7.72 4.38 0.43
N GLN A 80 -6.96 3.39 0.91
CA GLN A 80 -6.62 3.27 2.34
C GLN A 80 -5.80 4.46 2.81
N ALA A 81 -4.77 4.82 2.06
CA ALA A 81 -3.89 5.93 2.38
C ALA A 81 -4.70 7.23 2.52
N LEU A 82 -5.61 7.51 1.59
CA LEU A 82 -6.48 8.69 1.65
C LEU A 82 -7.41 8.68 2.87
N ALA A 83 -8.00 7.52 3.20
CA ALA A 83 -8.87 7.37 4.35
C ALA A 83 -8.15 7.72 5.66
N GLU A 84 -6.94 7.18 5.84
CA GLU A 84 -6.13 7.33 7.06
C GLU A 84 -5.22 8.57 7.07
N HIS A 85 -5.06 9.27 5.93
CA HIS A 85 -4.10 10.36 5.83
C HIS A 85 -4.39 11.48 6.86
N PRO A 86 -3.39 12.02 7.60
CA PRO A 86 -3.66 13.05 8.59
C PRO A 86 -4.14 14.39 7.99
N GLN A 87 -3.73 14.69 6.77
CA GLN A 87 -4.20 15.86 6.00
C GLN A 87 -5.52 15.57 5.28
N GLY A 88 -6.38 16.58 5.13
CA GLY A 88 -7.58 16.49 4.28
C GLY A 88 -7.25 16.49 2.78
N SER A 89 -8.15 15.95 1.97
CA SER A 89 -8.14 16.05 0.50
C SER A 89 -9.56 15.87 -0.05
N ALA A 90 -9.75 16.15 -1.34
CA ALA A 90 -11.04 15.97 -2.02
C ALA A 90 -11.57 14.53 -1.98
N LEU A 91 -10.69 13.53 -1.81
CA LEU A 91 -11.05 12.11 -1.80
C LEU A 91 -10.98 11.44 -0.41
N LYS A 92 -10.57 12.15 0.65
CA LYS A 92 -10.40 11.54 1.99
C LYS A 92 -11.67 10.84 2.48
N ALA A 93 -12.82 11.50 2.39
CA ALA A 93 -14.10 10.92 2.82
C ALA A 93 -14.51 9.70 1.98
N ALA A 94 -14.14 9.67 0.70
CA ALA A 94 -14.42 8.56 -0.22
C ALA A 94 -13.33 7.47 -0.20
N GLY A 95 -12.23 7.65 0.55
CA GLY A 95 -11.11 6.72 0.61
C GLY A 95 -11.52 5.27 0.87
N PRO A 96 -12.37 4.97 1.87
CA PRO A 96 -12.88 3.62 2.11
C PRO A 96 -13.67 3.03 0.92
N SER A 97 -14.50 3.84 0.26
CA SER A 97 -15.27 3.40 -0.91
C SER A 97 -14.38 3.15 -2.12
N LEU A 98 -13.37 4.00 -2.34
CA LEU A 98 -12.36 3.82 -3.38
C LEU A 98 -11.60 2.50 -3.16
N ARG A 99 -11.12 2.26 -1.93
CA ARG A 99 -10.45 1.04 -1.54
C ARG A 99 -11.31 -0.19 -1.82
N GLN A 100 -12.56 -0.18 -1.37
CA GLN A 100 -13.44 -1.34 -1.49
C GLN A 100 -13.77 -1.66 -2.96
N ALA A 101 -14.05 -0.65 -3.78
CA ALA A 101 -14.30 -0.82 -5.21
C ALA A 101 -13.05 -1.37 -5.91
N ALA A 102 -11.87 -0.84 -5.58
CA ALA A 102 -10.61 -1.30 -6.14
C ALA A 102 -10.28 -2.74 -5.74
N ILE A 103 -10.53 -3.15 -4.49
CA ILE A 103 -10.38 -4.54 -4.04
C ILE A 103 -11.33 -5.48 -4.82
N ALA A 104 -12.57 -5.06 -5.05
CA ALA A 104 -13.53 -5.86 -5.82
C ALA A 104 -13.02 -6.11 -7.26
N ILE A 105 -12.48 -5.08 -7.92
CA ILE A 105 -11.89 -5.20 -9.26
C ILE A 105 -10.59 -6.03 -9.23
N ALA A 106 -9.72 -5.84 -8.24
CA ALA A 106 -8.47 -6.59 -8.15
C ALA A 106 -8.68 -8.10 -7.94
N ARG A 107 -9.83 -8.48 -7.39
CA ARG A 107 -10.19 -9.87 -7.06
C ARG A 107 -11.17 -10.50 -8.05
N SER A 108 -11.66 -9.76 -9.04
CA SER A 108 -12.55 -10.29 -10.05
C SER A 108 -11.85 -11.32 -10.93
N LYS A 109 -12.56 -12.38 -11.29
CA LYS A 109 -12.10 -13.43 -12.21
C LYS A 109 -12.61 -13.23 -13.62
N THR A 110 -13.64 -12.40 -13.79
CA THR A 110 -14.30 -12.16 -15.06
C THR A 110 -14.47 -10.66 -15.30
N HIS A 111 -14.67 -10.28 -16.56
CA HIS A 111 -15.00 -8.90 -16.93
C HIS A 111 -16.29 -8.43 -16.26
N ASP A 112 -17.33 -9.28 -16.20
CA ASP A 112 -18.62 -8.93 -15.59
C ASP A 112 -18.49 -8.63 -14.10
N GLU A 113 -17.69 -9.43 -13.37
CA GLU A 113 -17.39 -9.18 -11.95
C GLU A 113 -16.65 -7.84 -11.75
N ALA A 114 -15.66 -7.53 -12.59
CA ALA A 114 -14.95 -6.25 -12.55
C ALA A 114 -15.91 -5.08 -12.84
N LYS A 115 -16.74 -5.24 -13.87
CA LYS A 115 -17.68 -4.22 -14.34
C LYS A 115 -18.75 -3.89 -13.30
N ALA A 116 -19.14 -4.86 -12.47
CA ALA A 116 -20.08 -4.62 -11.37
C ALA A 116 -19.56 -3.60 -10.34
N ALA A 117 -18.24 -3.45 -10.18
CA ALA A 117 -17.64 -2.48 -9.27
C ALA A 117 -17.45 -1.08 -9.89
N VAL A 118 -17.63 -0.92 -11.20
CA VAL A 118 -17.42 0.36 -11.91
C VAL A 118 -18.26 1.52 -11.37
N PRO A 119 -19.57 1.36 -11.08
CA PRO A 119 -20.36 2.47 -10.53
C PRO A 119 -19.80 2.97 -9.19
N HIS A 120 -19.36 2.06 -8.32
CA HIS A 120 -18.77 2.39 -7.02
C HIS A 120 -17.42 3.09 -7.19
N LEU A 121 -16.58 2.61 -8.11
CA LEU A 121 -15.31 3.27 -8.43
C LEU A 121 -15.53 4.70 -8.95
N ARG A 122 -16.46 4.89 -9.90
CA ARG A 122 -16.78 6.24 -10.44
C ARG A 122 -17.31 7.18 -9.35
N ALA A 123 -18.21 6.71 -8.49
CA ALA A 123 -18.72 7.49 -7.37
C ALA A 123 -17.60 7.91 -6.41
N ALA A 124 -16.74 6.96 -6.01
CA ALA A 124 -15.63 7.23 -5.11
C ALA A 124 -14.61 8.21 -5.70
N LEU A 125 -14.27 8.08 -6.99
CA LEU A 125 -13.41 9.04 -7.71
C LEU A 125 -14.04 10.43 -7.84
N GLY A 126 -15.37 10.52 -7.78
CA GLY A 126 -16.13 11.78 -7.68
C GLY A 126 -16.22 12.34 -6.26
N GLY A 127 -15.53 11.74 -5.28
CA GLY A 127 -15.56 12.16 -3.87
C GLY A 127 -16.80 11.70 -3.10
N GLN A 128 -17.61 10.80 -3.66
CA GLN A 128 -18.82 10.29 -3.01
C GLN A 128 -18.47 9.06 -2.18
N ALA A 129 -18.67 9.15 -0.86
CA ALA A 129 -18.64 7.98 0.02
C ALA A 129 -19.92 7.16 -0.20
N THR A 130 -19.78 5.85 -0.38
CA THR A 130 -20.90 4.92 -0.51
C THR A 130 -20.90 3.94 0.65
N GLY A 131 -21.96 3.98 1.46
CA GLY A 131 -22.16 3.09 2.62
C GLY A 131 -21.31 3.45 3.84
N ASP A 132 -21.51 2.70 4.92
CA ASP A 132 -20.77 2.84 6.19
C ASP A 132 -19.56 1.90 6.20
N LEU A 133 -18.54 2.22 5.39
CA LEU A 133 -17.29 1.47 5.35
C LEU A 133 -16.31 1.99 6.41
N PRO A 134 -15.60 1.11 7.14
CA PRO A 134 -14.63 1.55 8.14
C PRO A 134 -13.46 2.30 7.49
N VAL A 135 -12.95 3.32 8.19
CA VAL A 135 -11.71 4.01 7.81
C VAL A 135 -10.56 3.02 7.82
N ASP A 136 -10.41 2.34 8.96
CA ASP A 136 -9.36 1.37 9.22
C ASP A 136 -9.55 0.08 8.42
N TYR A 137 -8.46 -0.45 7.87
CA TYR A 137 -8.44 -1.71 7.15
C TYR A 137 -7.05 -2.35 7.25
N ASP A 138 -7.00 -3.67 7.24
CA ASP A 138 -5.75 -4.41 7.31
C ASP A 138 -4.88 -4.16 6.06
N TRP A 139 -3.77 -3.44 6.24
CA TRP A 139 -2.83 -3.09 5.17
C TRP A 139 -2.27 -4.31 4.44
N ALA A 140 -2.13 -5.45 5.12
CA ALA A 140 -1.68 -6.70 4.51
C ALA A 140 -2.72 -7.34 3.56
N LYS A 141 -3.97 -6.86 3.59
CA LYS A 141 -5.09 -7.38 2.78
C LYS A 141 -5.51 -6.45 1.63
N LEU A 142 -4.82 -5.31 1.45
CA LEU A 142 -5.16 -4.31 0.42
C LEU A 142 -4.81 -4.79 -1.00
N ALA A 143 -3.65 -5.41 -1.14
CA ALA A 143 -3.10 -5.87 -2.41
C ALA A 143 -2.42 -7.23 -2.22
N SER A 144 -2.45 -8.07 -3.24
CA SER A 144 -1.55 -9.23 -3.27
C SER A 144 -0.12 -8.73 -3.55
N MET A 145 0.89 -9.30 -2.89
CA MET A 145 2.29 -8.89 -3.05
C MET A 145 2.78 -8.94 -4.49
N HIS A 146 2.45 -9.99 -5.24
CA HIS A 146 2.95 -10.15 -6.61
C HIS A 146 2.52 -9.00 -7.55
N PRO A 147 1.23 -8.66 -7.72
CA PRO A 147 0.81 -7.46 -8.47
C PRO A 147 1.40 -6.15 -7.93
N ALA A 148 1.59 -6.01 -6.62
CA ALA A 148 2.21 -4.83 -6.03
C ALA A 148 3.69 -4.70 -6.44
N MET A 149 4.44 -5.80 -6.45
CA MET A 149 5.84 -5.83 -6.88
C MET A 149 5.98 -5.59 -8.39
N GLU A 150 5.06 -6.09 -9.21
CA GLU A 150 5.00 -5.77 -10.64
C GLU A 150 4.78 -4.27 -10.88
N GLU A 151 3.85 -3.65 -10.13
CA GLU A 151 3.65 -2.20 -10.14
C GLU A 151 4.91 -1.45 -9.75
N MET A 152 5.57 -1.84 -8.66
CA MET A 152 6.83 -1.21 -8.26
C MET A 152 7.90 -1.32 -9.36
N ASN A 153 8.06 -2.48 -9.98
CA ASN A 153 9.03 -2.72 -11.05
C ASN A 153 8.74 -1.88 -12.30
N GLN A 154 7.48 -1.81 -12.71
CA GLN A 154 7.05 -0.97 -13.83
C GLN A 154 7.35 0.50 -13.55
N ARG A 155 7.00 0.99 -12.36
CA ARG A 155 7.24 2.38 -11.94
C ARG A 155 8.73 2.69 -11.85
N ALA A 156 9.54 1.79 -11.30
CA ALA A 156 10.99 1.95 -11.22
C ALA A 156 11.62 2.01 -12.62
N SER A 157 11.16 1.18 -13.56
CA SER A 157 11.62 1.19 -14.96
C SER A 157 11.28 2.52 -15.66
N GLN A 158 10.06 3.02 -15.47
CA GLN A 158 9.62 4.32 -16.00
C GLN A 158 10.42 5.46 -15.39
N LEU A 159 10.54 5.49 -14.07
CA LEU A 159 11.26 6.52 -13.34
C LEU A 159 12.74 6.58 -13.73
N ARG A 160 13.41 5.44 -13.90
CA ARG A 160 14.80 5.39 -14.38
C ARG A 160 14.98 6.10 -15.73
N ARG A 161 13.99 6.02 -16.63
CA ARG A 161 14.02 6.74 -17.92
C ARG A 161 13.75 8.24 -17.72
N LEU A 162 12.77 8.57 -16.87
CA LEU A 162 12.37 9.96 -16.60
C LEU A 162 13.46 10.76 -15.88
N LEU A 163 14.20 10.15 -14.96
CA LEU A 163 15.30 10.84 -14.26
C LEU A 163 16.44 11.29 -15.19
N ARG A 164 16.57 10.69 -16.39
CA ARG A 164 17.51 11.15 -17.42
C ARG A 164 17.03 12.40 -18.14
N ARG A 165 15.70 12.56 -18.26
CA ARG A 165 15.06 13.68 -18.96
C ARG A 165 13.67 13.94 -18.36
N PRO A 166 13.58 14.61 -17.20
CA PRO A 166 12.29 14.93 -16.58
C PRO A 166 11.48 15.83 -17.51
N LYS A 167 10.17 15.59 -17.58
CA LYS A 167 9.26 16.37 -18.44
C LYS A 167 8.30 17.18 -17.59
N ASP A 168 7.55 16.49 -16.75
CA ASP A 168 6.56 17.07 -15.85
C ASP A 168 6.89 16.60 -14.43
N PRO A 169 7.53 17.43 -13.60
CA PRO A 169 7.87 17.06 -12.23
C PRO A 169 6.70 16.52 -11.40
N GLN A 170 5.48 17.04 -11.62
CA GLN A 170 4.32 16.61 -10.85
C GLN A 170 3.92 15.20 -11.27
N ALA A 171 3.81 14.92 -12.57
CA ALA A 171 3.49 13.58 -13.06
C ALA A 171 4.63 12.58 -12.83
N ASP A 172 5.87 12.98 -13.09
CA ASP A 172 7.07 12.14 -12.98
C ASP A 172 7.29 11.68 -11.52
N SER A 173 7.00 12.54 -10.53
CA SER A 173 7.14 12.21 -9.11
C SER A 173 6.20 11.09 -8.65
N ARG A 174 5.05 10.91 -9.32
CA ARG A 174 4.04 9.90 -8.95
C ARG A 174 4.57 8.48 -9.05
N HIS A 175 5.54 8.23 -9.93
CA HIS A 175 6.18 6.92 -10.00
C HIS A 175 6.89 6.56 -8.70
N ALA A 176 7.65 7.51 -8.14
CA ALA A 176 8.33 7.31 -6.87
C ALA A 176 7.32 7.24 -5.71
N THR A 177 6.30 8.11 -5.70
CA THR A 177 5.22 8.09 -4.69
C THR A 177 4.47 6.75 -4.67
N ALA A 178 4.15 6.17 -5.84
CA ALA A 178 3.49 4.87 -5.91
C ALA A 178 4.33 3.76 -5.28
N ILE A 179 5.65 3.72 -5.55
CA ILE A 179 6.56 2.75 -4.93
C ILE A 179 6.62 2.98 -3.42
N ALA A 180 6.77 4.24 -2.99
CA ALA A 180 6.82 4.58 -1.56
C ALA A 180 5.56 4.13 -0.82
N LEU A 181 4.39 4.29 -1.44
CA LEU A 181 3.11 3.89 -0.86
C LEU A 181 2.94 2.37 -0.82
N LEU A 182 3.31 1.67 -1.90
CA LEU A 182 3.26 0.21 -1.92
C LEU A 182 4.24 -0.41 -0.90
N ALA A 183 5.34 0.28 -0.58
CA ALA A 183 6.25 -0.13 0.48
C ALA A 183 5.59 -0.08 1.89
N VAL A 184 4.60 0.80 2.11
CA VAL A 184 3.77 0.79 3.32
C VAL A 184 2.93 -0.48 3.41
N ALA A 185 2.31 -0.90 2.31
CA ALA A 185 1.57 -2.16 2.27
C ALA A 185 2.50 -3.37 2.46
N ALA A 186 3.67 -3.35 1.81
CA ALA A 186 4.66 -4.41 1.96
C ALA A 186 5.17 -4.52 3.41
N TYR A 187 5.31 -3.40 4.15
CA TYR A 187 5.67 -3.44 5.56
C TYR A 187 4.71 -4.31 6.40
N ALA A 188 3.39 -4.18 6.15
CA ALA A 188 2.37 -4.96 6.86
C ALA A 188 2.28 -6.40 6.36
N ASP A 189 2.46 -6.62 5.06
CA ASP A 189 2.32 -7.94 4.46
C ASP A 189 3.61 -8.77 4.56
N THR A 190 3.70 -9.59 5.61
CA THR A 190 4.89 -10.41 5.89
C THR A 190 4.79 -11.85 5.39
N HIS A 191 3.84 -12.21 4.50
CA HIS A 191 3.66 -13.62 4.11
C HIS A 191 4.84 -14.24 3.34
N GLU A 192 5.70 -13.40 2.76
CA GLU A 192 6.94 -13.85 2.12
C GLU A 192 8.07 -14.13 3.11
N VAL A 193 7.94 -13.67 4.35
CA VAL A 193 8.90 -13.93 5.43
C VAL A 193 8.66 -15.34 5.98
N LYS A 194 9.47 -16.31 5.53
CA LYS A 194 9.33 -17.72 5.94
C LYS A 194 9.86 -18.01 7.35
N ASN A 195 10.83 -17.21 7.81
CA ASN A 195 11.36 -17.27 9.17
C ASN A 195 10.90 -16.04 9.96
N PRO A 196 10.03 -16.18 10.98
CA PRO A 196 9.51 -15.06 11.76
C PRO A 196 10.58 -14.16 12.41
N ALA A 197 11.79 -14.68 12.66
CA ALA A 197 12.90 -13.89 13.19
C ALA A 197 13.40 -12.82 12.20
N ASP A 198 13.10 -12.97 10.90
CA ASP A 198 13.48 -12.03 9.85
C ASP A 198 12.43 -10.93 9.59
N THR A 199 11.28 -10.97 10.27
CA THR A 199 10.24 -9.92 10.14
C THR A 199 10.77 -8.50 10.41
N PRO A 200 11.61 -8.25 11.44
CA PRO A 200 12.19 -6.92 11.64
C PRO A 200 13.03 -6.44 10.45
N ARG A 201 13.78 -7.35 9.82
CA ARG A 201 14.62 -7.03 8.64
C ARG A 201 13.76 -6.70 7.41
N TRP A 202 12.68 -7.46 7.20
CA TRP A 202 11.69 -7.16 6.17
C TRP A 202 11.09 -5.76 6.34
N GLN A 203 10.63 -5.46 7.56
CA GLN A 203 10.04 -4.18 7.92
C GLN A 203 11.02 -3.01 7.78
N GLU A 204 12.29 -3.21 8.18
CA GLU A 204 13.35 -2.22 7.99
C GLU A 204 13.57 -1.90 6.51
N MET A 205 13.61 -2.91 5.64
CA MET A 205 13.77 -2.71 4.20
C MET A 205 12.55 -2.03 3.57
N ALA A 206 11.33 -2.42 3.95
CA ALA A 206 10.12 -1.76 3.47
C ALA A 206 10.09 -0.27 3.88
N ALA A 207 10.44 0.04 5.12
CA ALA A 207 10.53 1.41 5.60
C ALA A 207 11.64 2.23 4.91
N ALA A 208 12.80 1.62 4.66
CA ALA A 208 13.89 2.26 3.92
C ALA A 208 13.49 2.56 2.47
N LEU A 209 12.80 1.64 1.80
CA LEU A 209 12.28 1.85 0.45
C LEU A 209 11.26 3.00 0.43
N GLN A 210 10.32 3.02 1.38
CA GLN A 210 9.35 4.11 1.54
C GLN A 210 10.06 5.47 1.67
N LYS A 211 11.02 5.56 2.60
CA LYS A 211 11.81 6.78 2.83
C LYS A 211 12.51 7.28 1.57
N HIS A 212 13.28 6.42 0.89
CA HIS A 212 14.05 6.82 -0.28
C HIS A 212 13.18 7.18 -1.47
N MET A 213 12.08 6.46 -1.70
CA MET A 213 11.17 6.77 -2.79
C MET A 213 10.38 8.07 -2.54
N SER A 214 9.98 8.34 -1.30
CA SER A 214 9.40 9.63 -0.92
C SER A 214 10.37 10.79 -1.11
N ALA A 215 11.63 10.63 -0.69
CA ALA A 215 12.66 11.64 -0.90
C ALA A 215 12.94 11.88 -2.40
N SER A 216 12.99 10.82 -3.21
CA SER A 216 13.11 10.91 -4.67
C SER A 216 11.92 11.67 -5.27
N ALA A 217 10.69 11.36 -4.87
CA ALA A 217 9.48 12.06 -5.33
C ALA A 217 9.55 13.57 -5.04
N GLN A 218 9.91 13.94 -3.81
CA GLN A 218 10.06 15.34 -3.39
C GLN A 218 11.14 16.07 -4.21
N ALA A 219 12.29 15.43 -4.41
CA ALA A 219 13.39 15.99 -5.21
C ALA A 219 13.00 16.17 -6.69
N ILE A 220 12.22 15.23 -7.26
CA ILE A 220 11.68 15.37 -8.62
C ILE A 220 10.80 16.62 -8.71
N LYS A 221 9.84 16.79 -7.79
CA LYS A 221 8.95 17.96 -7.73
C LYS A 221 9.76 19.26 -7.60
N ALA A 222 10.81 19.24 -6.78
CA ALA A 222 11.73 20.37 -6.59
C ALA A 222 12.73 20.57 -7.75
N ARG A 223 12.67 19.75 -8.82
CA ARG A 223 13.59 19.77 -9.97
C ARG A 223 15.07 19.55 -9.58
N GLN A 224 15.31 18.84 -8.48
CA GLN A 224 16.64 18.50 -7.97
C GLN A 224 17.08 17.14 -8.51
N THR A 225 17.34 17.05 -9.81
CA THR A 225 17.58 15.77 -10.52
C THR A 225 18.71 14.91 -9.91
N ALA A 226 19.81 15.52 -9.47
CA ALA A 226 20.93 14.79 -8.88
C ALA A 226 20.52 14.10 -7.56
N GLU A 227 19.76 14.82 -6.73
CA GLU A 227 19.23 14.30 -5.48
C GLU A 227 18.15 13.24 -5.72
N ALA A 228 17.23 13.50 -6.65
CA ALA A 228 16.22 12.52 -7.06
C ALA A 228 16.85 11.19 -7.51
N ASN A 229 17.93 11.26 -8.29
CA ASN A 229 18.66 10.08 -8.76
C ASN A 229 19.42 9.37 -7.63
N ARG A 230 20.03 10.12 -6.71
CA ARG A 230 20.71 9.55 -5.53
C ARG A 230 19.72 8.76 -4.66
N GLU A 231 18.58 9.35 -4.34
CA GLU A 231 17.55 8.70 -3.51
C GLU A 231 16.90 7.53 -4.25
N PHE A 232 16.64 7.66 -5.56
CA PHE A 232 16.14 6.55 -6.36
C PHE A 232 17.08 5.34 -6.33
N LEU A 233 18.39 5.56 -6.54
CA LEU A 233 19.38 4.48 -6.51
C LEU A 233 19.48 3.84 -5.12
N ALA A 234 19.42 4.64 -4.05
CA ALA A 234 19.41 4.11 -2.68
C ALA A 234 18.19 3.21 -2.42
N GLY A 235 17.00 3.60 -2.87
CA GLY A 235 15.82 2.74 -2.76
C GLY A 235 15.89 1.49 -3.65
N MET A 236 16.48 1.56 -4.84
CA MET A 236 16.71 0.37 -5.68
C MET A 236 17.67 -0.63 -5.03
N GLU A 237 18.69 -0.13 -4.32
CA GLU A 237 19.59 -0.98 -3.53
C GLU A 237 18.83 -1.70 -2.40
N THR A 238 17.82 -1.06 -1.81
CA THR A 238 16.92 -1.72 -0.84
C THR A 238 16.13 -2.86 -1.50
N CYS A 239 15.62 -2.67 -2.72
CA CYS A 239 14.94 -3.74 -3.46
C CYS A 239 15.87 -4.94 -3.70
N ASN A 240 17.12 -4.69 -4.13
CA ASN A 240 18.10 -5.75 -4.38
C ASN A 240 18.36 -6.56 -3.10
N LYS A 241 18.67 -5.89 -1.99
CA LYS A 241 18.93 -6.53 -0.69
C LYS A 241 17.73 -7.31 -0.15
N CYS A 242 16.52 -6.82 -0.40
CA CYS A 242 15.30 -7.54 -0.03
C CYS A 242 15.18 -8.85 -0.83
N HIS A 243 15.37 -8.79 -2.15
CA HIS A 243 15.31 -9.98 -3.01
C HIS A 243 16.41 -10.99 -2.69
N GLU A 244 17.63 -10.56 -2.35
CA GLU A 244 18.71 -11.48 -1.92
C GLU A 244 18.33 -12.35 -0.71
N VAL A 245 17.42 -11.88 0.14
CA VAL A 245 17.06 -12.53 1.40
C VAL A 245 15.73 -13.27 1.30
N PHE A 246 14.72 -12.59 0.75
CA PHE A 246 13.32 -13.02 0.80
C PHE A 246 12.80 -13.53 -0.53
N ASN A 247 13.54 -13.36 -1.63
CA ASN A 247 13.20 -13.88 -2.95
C ASN A 247 14.46 -14.20 -3.78
N PRO A 248 15.38 -15.05 -3.27
CA PRO A 248 16.61 -15.37 -3.97
C PRO A 248 16.29 -16.13 -5.27
N GLN A 249 16.87 -15.67 -6.39
CA GLN A 249 16.78 -16.36 -7.69
C GLN A 249 17.75 -17.54 -7.77
#